data_AF-A0A6F8XPZ6-F1
#
_entry.id   AF-A0A6F8XPZ6-F1
#
_cell.length_a   1.000
_cell.length_b   1.000
_cell.length_c   1.000
_cell.angle_alpha   90.00
_cell.angle_beta   90.00
_cell.angle_gamma   90.00
#
_symmetry.space_group_name_H-M   'P 1'
#
loop_
_entity.id
_entity.type
_entity.pdbx_description
1 polymer ?
#
loop_
_entity_poly.entity_id
_entity_poly.type
_entity_poly.pdbx_seq_one_letter_code
_entity_poly.pdbx_strand_id
1 'polypeptide(L)'
;MLADLPHDTRNVLLTLARVWTTLGTGTIVAKDSAADWVLARLAPEHRPVLEFARELYLTTAYADETWPDELKAQVGPHVDEVLTQIRRLHDTLA
;
A
#
# COMPACT_ATOMS: atom_id res chain seq x y z
N MET A 1 0.88 -3.93 12.94
CA MET A 1 0.73 -3.65 11.50
C MET A 1 -0.73 -3.48 11.10
N LEU A 2 -1.59 -4.51 11.02
CA LEU A 2 -3.00 -4.28 10.66
C LEU A 2 -3.83 -3.65 11.79
N ALA A 3 -3.47 -3.90 13.06
CA ALA A 3 -4.11 -3.27 14.22
C ALA A 3 -3.93 -1.74 14.29
N ASP A 4 -2.90 -1.22 13.61
CA ASP A 4 -2.54 0.20 13.61
C ASP A 4 -3.16 0.95 12.43
N LEU A 5 -3.84 0.24 11.51
CA LEU A 5 -4.41 0.80 10.28
C LEU A 5 -5.32 2.03 10.52
N PRO A 6 -6.14 2.12 11.59
CA PRO A 6 -6.94 3.32 11.86
C PRO A 6 -6.12 4.56 12.24
N HIS A 7 -4.89 4.37 12.72
CA HIS A 7 -4.04 5.44 13.28
C HIS A 7 -2.81 5.73 12.42
N ASP A 8 -2.41 4.82 11.53
CA ASP A 8 -1.22 4.94 10.69
C ASP A 8 -1.45 4.39 9.26
N THR A 9 -2.59 4.77 8.68
CA THR A 9 -3.07 4.25 7.39
C THR A 9 -2.01 4.36 6.29
N ARG A 10 -1.43 5.56 6.10
CA ARG A 10 -0.42 5.82 5.06
C ARG A 10 0.79 4.90 5.20
N ASN A 11 1.37 4.76 6.39
CA ASN A 11 2.57 3.95 6.55
C ASN A 11 2.28 2.46 6.42
N VAL A 12 1.12 2.00 6.90
CA VAL A 12 0.73 0.60 6.74
C VAL A 12 0.62 0.25 5.25
N LEU A 13 -0.08 1.07 4.46
CA LEU A 13 -0.23 0.87 3.01
C LEU A 13 1.11 0.83 2.28
N LEU A 14 1.97 1.81 2.53
CA LEU A 14 3.29 1.88 1.88
C LEU A 14 4.23 0.75 2.33
N THR A 15 4.06 0.26 3.56
CA THR A 15 4.84 -0.89 4.05
C THR A 15 4.37 -2.18 3.39
N LEU A 16 3.06 -2.39 3.22
CA LEU A 16 2.53 -3.52 2.46
C LEU A 16 3.02 -3.49 1.00
N ALA A 17 3.07 -2.30 0.39
CA ALA A 17 3.63 -2.15 -0.96
C ALA A 17 5.11 -2.56 -1.02
N ARG A 18 5.92 -2.19 -0.02
CA ARG A 18 7.33 -2.62 0.08
C ARG A 18 7.45 -4.13 0.27
N VAL A 19 6.61 -4.75 1.08
CA VAL A 19 6.61 -6.22 1.27
C VAL A 19 6.32 -6.92 -0.05
N TRP A 20 5.25 -6.51 -0.76
CA TRP A 20 4.91 -7.10 -2.05
C TRP A 20 6.05 -6.91 -3.06
N THR A 21 6.58 -5.70 -3.19
CA THR A 21 7.70 -5.43 -4.11
C THR A 21 8.93 -6.26 -3.76
N THR A 22 9.26 -6.40 -2.48
CA THR A 22 10.42 -7.19 -2.03
C THR A 22 10.24 -8.66 -2.35
N LEU A 23 9.06 -9.23 -2.11
CA LEU A 23 8.77 -10.62 -2.49
C LEU A 23 8.82 -10.83 -4.01
N GLY A 24 8.31 -9.87 -4.79
CA GLY A 24 8.27 -9.97 -6.25
C GLY A 24 9.59 -9.71 -6.95
N THR A 25 10.54 -9.02 -6.31
CA THR A 25 11.80 -8.57 -6.96
C THR A 25 13.08 -8.98 -6.23
N GLY A 26 12.97 -9.47 -5.00
CA GLY A 26 14.11 -9.72 -4.11
C GLY A 26 14.83 -8.45 -3.63
N THR A 27 14.32 -7.26 -3.95
CA THR A 27 14.99 -5.99 -3.67
C THR A 27 14.19 -5.13 -2.71
N ILE A 28 14.86 -4.57 -1.71
CA ILE A 28 14.27 -3.58 -0.80
C ILE A 28 14.39 -2.19 -1.45
N VAL A 29 13.25 -1.54 -1.68
CA VAL A 29 13.18 -0.19 -2.27
C VAL A 29 12.50 0.80 -1.32
N ALA A 30 12.57 2.09 -1.67
CA ALA A 30 11.86 3.18 -0.99
C ALA A 30 10.33 3.03 -1.09
N LYS A 31 9.58 3.72 -0.22
CA LYS A 31 8.12 3.58 -0.10
C LYS A 31 7.37 4.01 -1.37
N ASP A 32 7.77 5.14 -1.93
CA ASP A 32 7.25 5.70 -3.18
C ASP A 32 7.54 4.81 -4.39
N SER A 33 8.78 4.33 -4.52
CA SER A 33 9.17 3.39 -5.59
C SER A 33 8.42 2.05 -5.49
N ALA A 34 8.19 1.56 -4.27
CA ALA A 34 7.37 0.37 -4.05
C ALA A 34 5.90 0.62 -4.44
N ALA A 35 5.35 1.78 -4.10
CA ALA A 35 3.99 2.16 -4.50
C ALA A 35 3.86 2.20 -6.03
N ASP A 36 4.81 2.81 -6.75
CA ASP A 36 4.80 2.85 -8.22
C ASP A 36 4.81 1.44 -8.83
N TRP A 37 5.62 0.54 -8.28
CA TRP A 37 5.69 -0.84 -8.73
C TRP A 37 4.36 -1.58 -8.51
N VAL A 38 3.72 -1.40 -7.35
CA VAL A 38 2.43 -2.02 -7.02
C VAL A 38 1.29 -1.44 -7.86
N LEU A 39 1.26 -0.11 -8.07
CA LEU A 39 0.22 0.57 -8.85
C LEU A 39 0.16 0.09 -10.30
N ALA A 40 1.31 -0.26 -10.89
CA ALA A 40 1.37 -0.85 -12.23
C ALA A 40 0.72 -2.25 -12.33
N ARG A 41 0.45 -2.91 -11.19
CA ARG A 41 -0.03 -4.30 -11.10
C ARG A 41 -1.41 -4.45 -10.49
N LEU A 42 -1.87 -3.46 -9.73
CA LEU A 42 -3.21 -3.45 -9.15
C LEU A 42 -4.27 -3.27 -10.22
N ALA A 43 -5.42 -3.92 -10.02
CA ALA A 43 -6.64 -3.58 -10.75
C ALA A 43 -7.04 -2.11 -10.43
N PRO A 44 -7.62 -1.36 -11.39
CA PRO A 44 -7.91 0.05 -11.21
C PRO A 44 -8.74 0.38 -9.96
N GLU A 45 -9.67 -0.49 -9.56
CA GLU A 45 -10.49 -0.26 -8.36
C GLU A 45 -9.70 -0.17 -7.04
N HIS A 46 -8.49 -0.76 -6.98
CA HIS A 46 -7.66 -0.75 -5.77
C HIS A 46 -6.57 0.32 -5.80
N ARG A 47 -6.39 1.05 -6.88
CA ARG A 47 -5.31 2.06 -7.01
C ARG A 47 -5.49 3.33 -6.18
N PRO A 48 -6.71 3.93 -6.07
CA PRO A 48 -6.87 5.28 -5.50
C PRO A 48 -6.28 5.45 -4.10
N VAL A 49 -6.43 4.43 -3.24
CA VAL A 49 -5.92 4.46 -1.86
C VAL A 49 -4.40 4.52 -1.81
N LEU A 50 -3.71 3.76 -2.66
CA LEU A 50 -2.25 3.72 -2.68
C LEU A 50 -1.66 4.92 -3.42
N GLU A 51 -2.32 5.42 -4.46
CA GLU A 51 -1.97 6.70 -5.12
C GLU A 51 -2.00 7.83 -4.10
N PHE A 52 -3.08 7.92 -3.31
CA PHE A 52 -3.21 8.95 -2.28
C PHE A 52 -2.19 8.79 -1.15
N ALA A 53 -1.95 7.57 -0.66
CA ALA A 53 -0.92 7.30 0.35
C ALA A 53 0.47 7.73 -0.13
N ARG A 54 0.79 7.46 -1.40
CA ARG A 54 2.05 7.85 -2.03
C ARG A 54 2.17 9.37 -2.14
N GLU A 55 1.13 10.05 -2.61
CA GLU A 55 1.12 11.50 -2.72
C GLU A 55 1.33 12.16 -1.36
N LEU A 56 0.55 11.76 -0.35
CA LEU A 56 0.71 12.25 1.02
C LEU A 56 2.13 12.02 1.55
N TYR A 57 2.77 10.89 1.23
CA TYR A 57 4.13 10.62 1.67
C TYR A 57 5.16 11.56 1.04
N LEU A 58 4.94 11.99 -0.20
CA LEU A 58 5.85 12.87 -0.93
C LEU A 58 5.62 14.35 -0.61
N THR A 59 4.38 14.76 -0.35
CA THR A 59 4.01 16.17 -0.28
C THR A 59 3.61 16.66 1.10
N THR A 60 3.26 15.76 2.02
CA THR A 60 2.54 16.13 3.24
C THR A 60 3.23 15.59 4.50
N ALA A 61 3.48 16.50 5.46
CA ALA A 61 3.95 16.09 6.77
C ALA A 61 2.90 15.22 7.47
N TYR A 62 3.35 14.23 8.23
CA TYR A 62 2.44 13.26 8.88
C TYR A 62 1.40 13.92 9.79
N ALA A 63 1.76 15.02 10.46
CA ALA A 63 0.87 15.73 11.37
C ALA A 63 -0.30 16.43 10.65
N ASP A 64 -0.16 16.68 9.34
CA ASP A 64 -1.11 17.47 8.55
C ASP A 64 -1.93 16.59 7.59
N GLU A 65 -1.75 15.26 7.62
CA GLU A 65 -2.44 14.38 6.69
C GLU A 65 -3.94 14.29 6.98
N THR A 66 -4.76 14.45 5.94
CA THR A 66 -6.20 14.29 6.01
C THR A 66 -6.65 13.35 4.91
N TRP A 67 -7.49 12.39 5.26
CA TRP A 67 -8.02 11.40 4.34
C TRP A 67 -9.50 11.69 4.04
N PRO A 68 -9.90 11.77 2.75
CA PRO A 68 -11.30 11.76 2.35
C PRO A 68 -12.02 10.50 2.82
N ASP A 69 -13.27 10.62 3.24
CA ASP A 69 -14.04 9.49 3.78
C ASP A 69 -14.28 8.41 2.71
N GLU A 70 -14.39 8.81 1.44
CA GLU A 70 -14.50 7.90 0.30
C GLU A 70 -13.24 7.03 0.15
N LEU A 71 -12.06 7.58 0.42
CA LEU A 71 -10.81 6.83 0.39
C LEU A 71 -10.64 5.96 1.64
N LYS A 72 -11.04 6.45 2.81
CA LYS A 72 -11.05 5.64 4.06
C LYS A 72 -11.89 4.38 3.88
N ALA A 73 -13.06 4.48 3.25
CA ALA A 73 -13.94 3.34 2.98
C ALA A 73 -13.28 2.29 2.05
N GLN A 74 -12.34 2.71 1.20
CA GLN A 74 -11.63 1.83 0.27
C GLN A 74 -10.37 1.18 0.86
N VAL A 75 -9.91 1.63 2.04
CA VAL A 75 -8.68 1.11 2.67
C VAL A 75 -8.76 -0.39 2.93
N GLY A 76 -9.88 -0.87 3.49
CA GLY A 76 -10.09 -2.30 3.76
C GLY A 76 -9.98 -3.15 2.49
N PRO A 77 -10.82 -2.91 1.46
CA PRO A 77 -10.75 -3.61 0.18
C PRO A 77 -9.37 -3.57 -0.48
N HIS A 78 -8.66 -2.43 -0.42
CA HIS A 78 -7.29 -2.33 -0.93
C HIS A 78 -6.32 -3.24 -0.16
N VAL A 79 -6.35 -3.21 1.17
CA VAL A 79 -5.47 -4.03 2.01
C VAL A 79 -5.72 -5.52 1.75
N ASP A 80 -6.97 -5.94 1.63
CA ASP A 80 -7.33 -7.34 1.36
C ASP A 80 -6.78 -7.81 0.02
N GLU A 81 -6.84 -6.97 -1.02
CA GLU A 81 -6.27 -7.29 -2.33
C GLU A 81 -4.73 -7.41 -2.25
N VAL A 82 -4.05 -6.44 -1.64
CA VAL A 82 -2.58 -6.48 -1.52
C VAL A 82 -2.12 -7.69 -0.72
N LEU A 83 -2.81 -8.04 0.37
CA LEU A 83 -2.51 -9.24 1.16
C LEU A 83 -2.76 -10.53 0.36
N THR A 84 -3.78 -10.56 -0.49
CA THR A 84 -4.06 -11.69 -1.38
C THR A 84 -2.92 -11.90 -2.38
N GLN A 85 -2.42 -10.82 -2.99
CA GLN A 85 -1.28 -10.90 -3.91
C GLN A 85 0.03 -11.30 -3.21
N ILE A 86 0.27 -10.79 -1.99
CA ILE A 86 1.42 -11.20 -1.17
C ILE A 86 1.38 -12.69 -0.86
N ARG A 87 0.25 -13.22 -0.39
CA ARG A 87 0.09 -14.66 -0.09
C ARG A 87 0.32 -15.51 -1.34
N ARG A 88 -0.26 -15.12 -2.46
CA ARG A 88 -0.08 -15.82 -3.75
C ARG A 88 1.38 -15.92 -4.15
N LEU A 89 2.15 -14.85 -4.01
CA LEU A 89 3.59 -14.86 -4.33
C LEU A 89 4.37 -15.72 -3.35
N HIS A 90 4.08 -15.62 -2.05
CA HIS A 90 4.71 -16.46 -1.04
C HIS A 90 4.51 -17.95 -1.34
N ASP A 91 3.29 -18.36 -1.67
CA ASP A 91 2.95 -19.75 -1.97
C ASP A 91 3.58 -20.27 -3.28
N THR A 92 3.97 -19.37 -4.20
CA THR A 92 4.68 -19.74 -5.44
C THR A 92 6.19 -19.91 -5.20
N LEU A 93 6.73 -19.32 -4.14
CA LEU A 93 8.15 -19.36 -3.78
C LEU A 93 8.50 -20.48 -2.78
N ALA A 94 7.49 -21.10 -2.17
CA ALA A 94 7.60 -22.20 -1.21
C ALA A 94 7.55 -23.57 -1.91
#